data_AF-A0A1I7Q467-F1
#
_entry.id   AF-A0A1I7Q467-F1
#
_cell.length_a   1.000
_cell.length_b   1.000
_cell.length_c   1.000
_cell.angle_alpha   90.00
_cell.angle_beta   90.00
_cell.angle_gamma   90.00
#
_symmetry.space_group_name_H-M   'P 1'
#
loop_
_entity.id
_entity.type
_entity.pdbx_description
1 polymer ?
#
loop_
_entity_poly.entity_id
_entity_poly.type
_entity_poly.pdbx_seq_one_letter_code
_entity_poly.pdbx_strand_id
1 'polypeptide(L)'
;MRDRWSESVRAAAGAGAMWLCPLALTLTLMAASGAACEVKDICVGSPGIPGTPGSHGLPGRDGRDGVKGDPGPPGPMGPPGDMPCFPGNDGLPGAPGIPGECGEKGEPGERGPPGLPAHLDEELQATLHDFRHQILQTRGALSLQESILAVGGKVFSTNGQSATFDAIQEACARAGGHIAVPRSPEENEAIASFVKKYNTYAYVGLTEGPSPGDFRYSDGTPVNYTNWYPGEPAGRGTEQCVEMYTDGRWNDRNCLYNRLTIYGSSEVLG
;
A
#
# COMPACT_ATOMS: atom_id res chain seq x y z
N MET A 1 63.41 -54.05 -59.38
CA MET A 1 62.89 -53.41 -60.62
C MET A 1 61.53 -52.81 -60.25
N ARG A 2 61.43 -51.49 -60.02
CA ARG A 2 60.87 -50.46 -60.96
C ARG A 2 59.45 -50.85 -61.42
N ASP A 3 58.35 -50.11 -61.25
CA ASP A 3 58.02 -48.66 -61.30
C ASP A 3 56.64 -48.43 -60.59
N ARG A 4 56.34 -47.38 -59.80
CA ARG A 4 56.02 -45.95 -60.07
C ARG A 4 54.59 -45.61 -60.59
N TRP A 5 53.85 -44.84 -59.76
CA TRP A 5 52.76 -43.85 -60.02
C TRP A 5 51.38 -44.28 -60.57
N SER A 6 50.29 -44.00 -59.85
CA SER A 6 49.50 -42.74 -59.96
C SER A 6 48.12 -42.85 -59.27
N GLU A 7 47.59 -41.68 -58.92
CA GLU A 7 46.40 -41.38 -58.09
C GLU A 7 45.06 -41.76 -58.72
N SER A 8 44.00 -41.91 -57.90
CA SER A 8 42.68 -41.30 -58.17
C SER A 8 41.73 -41.39 -56.98
N VAL A 9 40.86 -40.39 -56.92
CA VAL A 9 40.10 -39.88 -55.77
C VAL A 9 38.61 -40.27 -55.87
N ARG A 10 37.99 -40.41 -54.68
CA ARG A 10 36.58 -40.15 -54.30
C ARG A 10 35.52 -41.27 -54.29
N ALA A 11 34.87 -41.26 -53.11
CA ALA A 11 33.44 -41.37 -52.84
C ALA A 11 32.81 -42.78 -52.74
N ALA A 12 32.50 -43.16 -51.50
CA ALA A 12 31.47 -44.15 -51.20
C ALA A 12 30.43 -43.51 -50.28
N ALA A 13 29.21 -43.39 -50.79
CA ALA A 13 28.00 -43.21 -50.02
C ALA A 13 27.63 -44.52 -49.32
N GLY A 14 27.01 -44.45 -48.15
CA GLY A 14 26.49 -45.61 -47.45
C GLY A 14 25.50 -45.21 -46.35
N ALA A 15 24.22 -45.35 -46.66
CA ALA A 15 23.10 -45.22 -45.73
C ALA A 15 22.88 -46.51 -44.92
N GLY A 16 22.39 -46.36 -43.69
CA GLY A 16 21.76 -47.39 -42.85
C GLY A 16 21.11 -46.67 -41.65
N ALA A 17 19.78 -46.50 -41.62
CA ALA A 17 18.78 -47.41 -41.03
C ALA A 17 18.97 -47.59 -39.50
N MET A 18 17.97 -47.60 -38.61
CA MET A 18 16.54 -47.26 -38.52
C MET A 18 16.15 -47.67 -37.06
N TRP A 19 15.03 -47.16 -36.52
CA TRP A 19 14.27 -47.65 -35.32
C TRP A 19 14.69 -47.06 -33.94
N LEU A 20 13.83 -46.53 -33.04
CA LEU A 20 12.38 -46.58 -32.72
C LEU A 20 11.96 -45.21 -32.10
N CYS A 21 10.89 -44.48 -32.50
CA CYS A 21 9.45 -44.58 -32.10
C CYS A 21 9.17 -44.36 -30.58
N PRO A 22 7.96 -43.96 -30.11
CA PRO A 22 7.16 -42.74 -30.34
C PRO A 22 6.50 -42.20 -29.03
N LEU A 23 6.41 -40.89 -28.78
CA LEU A 23 5.33 -40.33 -27.93
C LEU A 23 4.95 -38.94 -28.44
N ALA A 24 3.90 -38.96 -29.24
CA ALA A 24 3.19 -37.81 -29.75
C ALA A 24 2.41 -37.10 -28.64
N LEU A 25 2.09 -35.82 -28.92
CA LEU A 25 0.82 -35.17 -28.60
C LEU A 25 0.28 -35.39 -27.18
N THR A 26 0.52 -34.43 -26.29
CA THR A 26 -0.54 -33.74 -25.50
C THR A 26 0.11 -32.70 -24.58
N LEU A 27 0.15 -31.42 -24.97
CA LEU A 27 -0.14 -30.28 -24.08
C LEU A 27 -0.11 -28.94 -24.85
N THR A 28 -1.05 -28.76 -25.76
CA THR A 28 -1.43 -27.42 -26.25
C THR A 28 -2.88 -27.17 -25.84
N LEU A 29 -3.12 -26.86 -24.58
CA LEU A 29 -4.24 -26.04 -24.10
C LEU A 29 -4.09 -25.79 -22.58
N MET A 30 -3.62 -24.60 -22.21
CA MET A 30 -4.21 -23.82 -21.12
C MET A 30 -4.01 -22.34 -21.45
N ALA A 31 -5.07 -21.77 -22.04
CA ALA A 31 -5.38 -20.36 -21.85
C ALA A 31 -6.21 -20.23 -20.56
N ALA A 32 -6.21 -19.02 -20.00
CA ALA A 32 -6.71 -18.59 -18.69
C ALA A 32 -5.70 -18.83 -17.56
N SER A 33 -5.23 -17.82 -16.84
CA SER A 33 -5.91 -16.60 -16.40
C SER A 33 -4.91 -15.45 -16.23
N GLY A 34 -5.06 -14.39 -17.01
CA GLY A 34 -4.49 -13.09 -16.68
C GLY A 34 -5.30 -12.50 -15.53
N ALA A 35 -4.85 -12.71 -14.31
CA ALA A 35 -5.26 -11.87 -13.21
C ALA A 35 -4.54 -10.52 -13.39
N ALA A 36 -5.27 -9.52 -13.85
CA ALA A 36 -4.84 -8.14 -13.68
C ALA A 36 -4.83 -7.85 -12.18
N CYS A 37 -3.64 -7.79 -11.57
CA CYS A 37 -3.48 -7.21 -10.25
C CYS A 37 -3.56 -5.70 -10.41
N GLU A 38 -4.75 -5.14 -10.26
CA GLU A 38 -4.95 -3.73 -10.04
C GLU A 38 -5.01 -3.51 -8.53
N VAL A 39 -3.84 -3.37 -7.89
CA VAL A 39 -3.76 -2.97 -6.47
C VAL A 39 -3.46 -1.48 -6.45
N LYS A 40 -4.52 -0.69 -6.40
CA LYS A 40 -4.42 0.73 -6.07
C LYS A 40 -5.25 0.98 -4.83
N ASP A 41 -4.71 0.59 -3.68
CA ASP A 41 -5.24 0.99 -2.38
C ASP A 41 -4.17 1.76 -1.60
N ILE A 42 -4.45 3.04 -1.40
CA ILE A 42 -3.80 3.86 -0.38
C ILE A 42 -4.42 3.42 0.95
N CYS A 43 -3.66 2.71 1.78
CA CYS A 43 -4.09 2.38 3.14
C CYS A 43 -4.03 3.65 4.01
N VAL A 44 -5.10 4.44 4.00
CA VAL A 44 -5.37 5.36 5.10
C VAL A 44 -5.84 4.51 6.28
N GLY A 45 -5.04 4.46 7.35
CA GLY A 45 -5.42 3.76 8.57
C GLY A 45 -6.79 4.23 9.07
N SER A 46 -7.70 3.30 9.26
CA SER A 46 -9.06 3.58 9.73
C SER A 46 -9.00 4.32 11.07
N PRO A 47 -9.79 5.39 11.27
CA PRO A 47 -9.97 5.98 12.59
C PRO A 47 -10.41 4.89 13.59
N GLY A 48 -9.84 4.92 14.80
CA GLY A 48 -10.23 3.99 15.86
C GLY A 48 -11.74 4.03 16.11
N ILE A 49 -12.32 2.87 16.42
CA ILE A 49 -13.77 2.75 16.66
C ILE A 49 -14.15 3.65 17.85
N PRO A 50 -15.12 4.58 17.70
CA PRO A 50 -15.62 5.36 18.82
C PRO A 50 -16.15 4.44 19.93
N GLY A 51 -15.83 4.78 21.19
CA GLY A 51 -16.34 4.03 22.34
C GLY A 51 -17.87 3.95 22.36
N THR A 52 -18.42 2.85 22.88
CA THR A 52 -19.87 2.69 22.98
C THR A 52 -20.47 3.73 23.93
N PRO A 53 -21.65 4.33 23.61
CA PRO A 53 -22.35 5.21 24.53
C PRO A 53 -22.57 4.54 25.89
N GLY A 54 -22.40 5.30 26.97
CA GLY A 54 -22.66 4.80 28.33
C GLY A 54 -24.12 4.35 28.50
N SER A 55 -24.36 3.35 29.35
CA SER A 55 -25.71 2.88 29.63
C SER A 55 -26.54 3.97 30.32
N HIS A 56 -27.85 4.01 30.04
CA HIS A 56 -28.76 4.92 30.73
C HIS A 56 -28.74 4.68 32.25
N GLY A 57 -28.77 5.76 33.04
CA GLY A 57 -28.84 5.68 34.49
C GLY A 57 -30.11 4.97 34.97
N LEU A 58 -30.07 4.40 36.18
CA LEU A 58 -31.24 3.74 36.78
C LEU A 58 -32.38 4.75 37.01
N PRO A 59 -33.65 4.33 36.91
CA PRO A 59 -34.79 5.18 37.28
C PRO A 59 -34.65 5.72 38.71
N GLY A 60 -35.07 6.97 38.91
CA GLY A 60 -35.10 7.58 40.25
C GLY A 60 -36.00 6.79 41.21
N ARG A 61 -35.73 6.88 42.51
CA ARG A 61 -36.60 6.27 43.52
C ARG A 61 -37.93 7.02 43.58
N ASP A 62 -39.02 6.29 43.79
CA ASP A 62 -40.35 6.87 44.00
C ASP A 62 -40.33 7.82 45.21
N GLY A 63 -41.08 8.93 45.10
CA GLY A 63 -41.24 9.89 46.18
C GLY A 63 -41.93 9.26 47.41
N ARG A 64 -41.67 9.81 48.60
CA ARG A 64 -42.39 9.37 49.81
C ARG A 64 -43.82 9.92 49.79
N ASP A 65 -44.78 9.10 50.25
CA ASP A 65 -46.16 9.53 50.42
C ASP A 65 -46.27 10.76 51.34
N GLY A 66 -47.15 11.70 50.98
CA GLY A 66 -47.42 12.89 51.79
C GLY A 66 -48.10 12.54 53.11
N VAL A 67 -47.80 13.29 54.17
CA VAL A 67 -48.47 13.16 55.47
C VAL A 67 -49.96 13.53 55.34
N LYS A 68 -50.85 12.71 55.92
CA LYS A 68 -52.29 12.99 55.98
C LYS A 68 -52.52 14.32 56.73
N GLY A 69 -53.33 15.21 56.16
CA GLY A 69 -53.68 16.48 56.80
C GLY A 69 -54.47 16.30 58.10
N ASP A 70 -54.25 17.20 59.05
CA ASP A 70 -54.91 17.14 60.36
C ASP A 70 -56.43 17.36 60.27
N PRO A 71 -57.23 16.77 61.19
CA PRO A 71 -58.67 17.02 61.24
C PRO A 71 -59.00 18.51 61.43
N GLY A 72 -60.03 19.00 60.75
CA GLY A 72 -60.48 20.38 60.88
C GLY A 72 -60.96 20.71 62.29
N PRO A 73 -60.83 21.97 62.74
CA PRO A 73 -61.28 22.37 64.06
C PRO A 73 -62.80 22.21 64.20
N PRO A 74 -63.30 21.86 65.41
CA PRO A 74 -64.74 21.79 65.68
C PRO A 74 -65.44 23.13 65.37
N GLY A 75 -66.62 23.06 64.74
CA GLY A 75 -67.39 24.25 64.40
C GLY A 75 -67.84 25.03 65.64
N PRO A 76 -68.04 26.36 65.53
CA PRO A 76 -68.47 27.19 66.65
C PRO A 76 -69.88 26.80 67.13
N MET A 77 -70.08 26.75 68.45
CA MET A 77 -71.35 26.40 69.09
C MET A 77 -72.43 27.46 68.76
N GLY A 78 -73.57 27.01 68.23
CA GLY A 78 -74.67 27.90 67.87
C GLY A 78 -75.40 28.50 69.09
N PRO A 79 -76.05 29.68 68.93
CA PRO A 79 -76.80 30.31 70.01
C PRO A 79 -78.13 29.57 70.34
N PRO A 80 -78.65 29.66 71.58
CA PRO A 80 -79.87 28.96 72.03
C PRO A 80 -81.14 29.48 71.32
N GLY A 81 -82.06 28.59 70.93
CA GLY A 81 -83.13 28.89 69.95
C GLY A 81 -84.58 28.86 70.46
N ASP A 82 -85.48 29.36 69.61
CA ASP A 82 -86.91 29.06 69.58
C ASP A 82 -87.39 28.95 68.10
N MET A 83 -88.08 27.84 67.78
CA MET A 83 -88.68 27.43 66.48
C MET A 83 -87.78 26.85 65.35
N PRO A 84 -88.31 25.89 64.53
CA PRO A 84 -87.54 24.76 64.00
C PRO A 84 -87.02 24.98 62.58
N CYS A 85 -85.80 24.50 62.26
CA CYS A 85 -85.37 24.19 60.88
C CYS A 85 -84.08 23.33 60.79
N PHE A 86 -84.11 22.39 59.83
CA PHE A 86 -83.12 21.57 59.09
C PHE A 86 -81.69 21.25 59.62
N PRO A 87 -81.18 20.00 59.41
CA PRO A 87 -79.77 19.65 59.65
C PRO A 87 -78.82 20.48 58.79
N GLY A 88 -77.73 20.96 59.38
CA GLY A 88 -76.67 21.70 58.68
C GLY A 88 -75.86 20.79 57.74
N ASN A 89 -75.48 21.33 56.59
CA ASN A 89 -74.68 20.62 55.59
C ASN A 89 -73.25 20.33 56.11
N ASP A 90 -72.69 19.19 55.70
CA ASP A 90 -71.33 18.77 56.03
C ASP A 90 -70.27 19.80 55.61
N GLY A 91 -69.20 19.90 56.39
CA GLY A 91 -68.05 20.77 56.10
C GLY A 91 -67.30 20.35 54.83
N LEU A 92 -66.75 21.33 54.11
CA LEU A 92 -66.02 21.09 52.87
C LEU A 92 -64.79 20.17 53.10
N PRO A 93 -64.49 19.24 52.17
CA PRO A 93 -63.29 18.41 52.24
C PRO A 93 -62.01 19.25 52.34
N GLY A 94 -61.06 18.81 53.15
CA GLY A 94 -59.75 19.46 53.27
C GLY A 94 -59.01 19.50 51.94
N ALA A 95 -58.22 20.56 51.73
CA ALA A 95 -57.46 20.74 50.50
C ALA A 95 -56.45 19.58 50.26
N PRO A 96 -56.21 19.17 48.99
CA PRO A 96 -55.20 18.17 48.67
C PRO A 96 -53.82 18.55 49.21
N GLY A 97 -53.07 17.56 49.70
CA GLY A 97 -51.68 17.75 50.15
C GLY A 97 -50.78 18.24 49.01
N ILE A 98 -49.71 18.97 49.36
CA ILE A 98 -48.73 19.45 48.39
C ILE A 98 -48.02 18.27 47.71
N PRO A 99 -47.82 18.30 46.37
CA PRO A 99 -47.05 17.29 45.66
C PRO A 99 -45.63 17.17 46.21
N GLY A 100 -45.12 15.94 46.33
CA GLY A 100 -43.74 15.69 46.76
C GLY A 100 -42.72 16.29 45.80
N GLU A 101 -41.54 16.65 46.32
CA GLU A 101 -40.46 17.20 45.51
C GLU A 101 -39.96 16.18 44.46
N CYS A 102 -39.58 16.68 43.28
CA CYS A 102 -38.99 15.85 42.23
C CYS A 102 -37.65 15.28 42.71
N GLY A 103 -37.46 13.97 42.56
CA GLY A 103 -36.18 13.34 42.89
C GLY A 103 -35.01 13.93 42.09
N GLU A 104 -33.83 13.99 42.70
CA GLU A 104 -32.63 14.49 42.04
C GLU A 104 -32.27 13.63 40.82
N LYS A 105 -31.80 14.29 39.75
CA LYS A 105 -31.34 13.61 38.54
C LYS A 105 -30.12 12.75 38.88
N GLY A 106 -30.13 11.48 38.49
CA GLY A 106 -28.99 10.58 38.69
C GLY A 106 -27.71 11.13 38.08
N GLU A 107 -26.58 10.85 38.75
CA GLU A 107 -25.27 11.33 38.29
C GLU A 107 -24.90 10.76 36.90
N PRO A 108 -24.14 11.53 36.09
CA PRO A 108 -23.59 11.00 34.84
C PRO A 108 -22.79 9.72 35.09
N GLY A 109 -22.95 8.72 34.22
CA GLY A 109 -22.18 7.47 34.31
C GLY A 109 -20.67 7.73 34.21
N GLU A 110 -19.87 6.89 34.88
CA GLU A 110 -18.41 7.02 34.83
C GLU A 110 -17.88 6.86 33.40
N ARG A 111 -16.81 7.61 33.09
CA ARG A 111 -16.12 7.48 31.81
C ARG A 111 -15.55 6.06 31.72
N GLY A 112 -15.79 5.38 30.59
CA GLY A 112 -15.19 4.08 30.32
C GLY A 112 -13.65 4.12 30.38
N PRO A 113 -12.98 2.98 30.61
CA PRO A 113 -11.54 2.91 30.66
C PRO A 113 -10.91 3.39 29.34
N PRO A 114 -9.70 3.98 29.37
CA PRO A 114 -8.96 4.27 28.15
C PRO A 114 -8.82 3.03 27.27
N GLY A 115 -8.90 3.21 25.95
CA GLY A 115 -8.59 2.13 25.01
C GLY A 115 -7.17 1.61 25.21
N LEU A 116 -6.95 0.33 24.91
CA LEU A 116 -5.62 -0.28 24.98
C LEU A 116 -4.62 0.53 24.12
N PRO A 117 -3.40 0.82 24.63
CA PRO A 117 -2.39 1.51 23.84
C PRO A 117 -1.96 0.66 22.63
N ALA A 118 -1.72 1.30 21.49
CA ALA A 118 -1.34 0.65 20.22
C ALA A 118 -0.01 -0.15 20.26
N HIS A 119 0.69 -0.19 21.40
CA HIS A 119 2.02 -0.77 21.56
C HIS A 119 2.02 -2.16 22.23
N LEU A 120 0.89 -2.66 22.73
CA LEU A 120 0.88 -3.93 23.50
C LEU A 120 0.14 -5.07 22.80
N ASP A 121 0.01 -5.00 21.48
CA ASP A 121 -0.30 -6.19 20.71
C ASP A 121 1.00 -6.94 20.41
N GLU A 122 1.40 -7.79 21.35
CA GLU A 122 2.60 -8.65 21.26
C GLU A 122 2.56 -9.55 20.02
N GLU A 123 1.35 -9.93 19.57
CA GLU A 123 1.14 -10.73 18.36
C GLU A 123 1.45 -9.91 17.10
N LEU A 124 1.02 -8.65 17.04
CA LEU A 124 1.38 -7.75 15.93
C LEU A 124 2.90 -7.50 15.88
N GLN A 125 3.54 -7.27 17.02
CA GLN A 125 4.98 -7.04 17.06
C GLN A 125 5.79 -8.26 16.62
N ALA A 126 5.39 -9.46 17.07
CA ALA A 126 5.99 -10.71 16.62
C ALA A 126 5.81 -10.92 15.12
N THR A 127 4.61 -10.63 14.60
CA THR A 127 4.30 -10.75 13.17
C THR A 127 5.13 -9.78 12.32
N LEU A 128 5.26 -8.52 12.73
CA LEU A 128 6.10 -7.54 12.04
C LEU A 128 7.59 -7.92 12.08
N HIS A 129 8.05 -8.47 13.20
CA HIS A 129 9.41 -8.99 13.31
C HIS A 129 9.65 -10.15 12.35
N ASP A 130 8.70 -11.09 12.25
CA ASP A 130 8.79 -12.22 11.32
C ASP A 130 8.79 -11.75 9.85
N PHE A 131 7.87 -10.86 9.46
CA PHE A 131 7.87 -10.30 8.10
C PHE A 131 9.16 -9.57 7.76
N ARG A 132 9.69 -8.76 8.68
CA ARG A 132 10.99 -8.11 8.49
C ARG A 132 12.10 -9.14 8.27
N HIS A 133 12.12 -10.20 9.07
CA HIS A 133 13.11 -11.25 8.97
C HIS A 133 13.02 -12.00 7.63
N GLN A 134 11.82 -12.38 7.20
CA GLN A 134 11.59 -13.01 5.90
C GLN A 134 12.05 -12.10 4.74
N ILE A 135 11.70 -10.81 4.77
CA ILE A 135 12.14 -9.85 3.74
C ILE A 135 13.66 -9.76 3.68
N LEU A 136 14.35 -9.69 4.82
CA LEU A 136 15.80 -9.64 4.87
C LEU A 136 16.46 -10.93 4.35
N GLN A 137 15.90 -12.09 4.68
CA GLN A 137 16.37 -13.37 4.17
C GLN A 137 16.22 -13.48 2.65
N THR A 138 15.03 -13.16 2.10
CA THR A 138 14.78 -13.19 0.66
C THR A 138 15.65 -12.18 -0.08
N ARG A 139 15.77 -10.94 0.43
CA ARG A 139 16.67 -9.92 -0.15
C ARG A 139 18.12 -10.38 -0.13
N GLY A 140 18.57 -10.97 0.98
CA GLY A 140 19.93 -11.52 1.11
C GLY A 140 20.20 -12.63 0.09
N ALA A 141 19.26 -13.58 -0.07
CA ALA A 141 19.39 -14.66 -1.05
C ALA A 141 19.45 -14.13 -2.50
N LEU A 142 18.60 -13.18 -2.87
CA LEU A 142 18.61 -12.55 -4.20
C LEU A 142 19.90 -11.75 -4.46
N SER A 143 20.44 -11.12 -3.41
CA SER A 143 21.72 -10.41 -3.50
C SER A 143 22.90 -11.36 -3.69
N LEU A 144 22.91 -12.52 -3.02
CA LEU A 144 23.93 -13.55 -3.19
C LEU A 144 23.91 -14.18 -4.59
N GLN A 145 22.73 -14.27 -5.20
CA GLN A 145 22.55 -14.71 -6.58
C GLN A 145 22.86 -13.61 -7.61
N GLU A 146 23.33 -12.43 -7.18
CA GLU A 146 23.58 -11.25 -8.01
C GLU A 146 22.36 -10.84 -8.88
N SER A 147 21.15 -11.19 -8.42
CA SER A 147 19.91 -10.91 -9.14
C SER A 147 19.37 -9.51 -8.83
N ILE A 148 19.79 -8.94 -7.70
CA ILE A 148 19.45 -7.58 -7.27
C ILE A 148 20.66 -6.85 -6.70
N LEU A 149 20.65 -5.52 -6.80
CA LEU A 149 21.55 -4.62 -6.08
C LEU A 149 20.74 -3.62 -5.25
N ALA A 150 21.13 -3.47 -3.99
CA ALA A 150 20.47 -2.61 -3.03
C ALA A 150 21.34 -1.38 -2.73
N VAL A 151 20.82 -0.18 -3.00
CA VAL A 151 21.51 1.09 -2.68
C VAL A 151 20.52 1.99 -1.95
N GLY A 152 20.81 2.30 -0.69
CA GLY A 152 19.89 3.02 0.19
C GLY A 152 18.53 2.30 0.31
N GLY A 153 17.45 3.05 0.09
CA GLY A 153 16.07 2.54 0.08
C GLY A 153 15.63 1.88 -1.23
N LYS A 154 16.49 1.81 -2.26
CA LYS A 154 16.14 1.31 -3.59
C LYS A 154 16.76 -0.05 -3.89
N VAL A 155 16.11 -0.78 -4.79
CA VAL A 155 16.57 -2.04 -5.35
C VAL A 155 16.60 -1.94 -6.87
N PHE A 156 17.72 -2.34 -7.46
CA PHE A 156 17.92 -2.43 -8.89
C PHE A 156 18.05 -3.89 -9.32
N SER A 157 17.54 -4.25 -10.49
CA SER A 157 17.61 -5.62 -11.01
C SER A 157 17.58 -5.61 -12.53
N THR A 158 18.07 -6.69 -13.15
CA THR A 158 17.95 -6.90 -14.60
C THR A 158 17.64 -8.36 -14.88
N ASN A 159 16.87 -8.61 -15.94
CA ASN A 159 16.65 -9.95 -16.48
C ASN A 159 17.57 -10.26 -17.67
N GLY A 160 18.52 -9.37 -18.00
CA GLY A 160 19.46 -9.52 -19.11
C GLY A 160 18.86 -9.31 -20.51
N GLN A 161 17.56 -9.07 -20.63
CA GLN A 161 16.91 -8.85 -21.92
C GLN A 161 17.11 -7.41 -22.39
N SER A 162 17.05 -7.20 -23.70
CA SER A 162 17.08 -5.87 -24.30
C SER A 162 15.79 -5.58 -25.05
N ALA A 163 15.27 -4.36 -24.92
CA ALA A 163 14.05 -3.90 -25.57
C ALA A 163 14.09 -2.38 -25.82
N THR A 164 13.09 -1.84 -26.52
CA THR A 164 12.90 -0.39 -26.71
C THR A 164 12.42 0.29 -25.44
N PHE A 165 12.59 1.61 -25.32
CA PHE A 165 12.29 2.35 -24.09
C PHE A 165 10.88 2.06 -23.55
N ASP A 166 9.85 2.20 -24.40
CA ASP A 166 8.46 1.98 -24.01
C ASP A 166 8.21 0.54 -23.54
N ALA A 167 8.81 -0.45 -24.20
CA ALA A 167 8.68 -1.85 -23.83
C ALA A 167 9.35 -2.16 -22.48
N ILE A 168 10.49 -1.53 -22.18
CA ILE A 168 11.15 -1.61 -20.87
C ILE A 168 10.27 -0.95 -19.82
N GLN A 169 9.74 0.25 -20.10
CA GLN A 169 8.88 1.00 -19.19
C GLN A 169 7.68 0.17 -18.77
N GLU A 170 6.99 -0.45 -19.73
CA GLU A 170 5.87 -1.33 -19.44
C GLU A 170 6.29 -2.58 -18.65
N ALA A 171 7.42 -3.19 -18.99
CA ALA A 171 7.91 -4.39 -18.29
C ALA A 171 8.23 -4.09 -16.81
N CYS A 172 8.89 -2.97 -16.54
CA CYS A 172 9.18 -2.54 -15.18
C CYS A 172 7.90 -2.13 -14.42
N ALA A 173 6.95 -1.45 -15.10
CA ALA A 173 5.67 -1.09 -14.51
C ALA A 173 4.83 -2.32 -14.10
N ARG A 174 4.79 -3.36 -14.95
CA ARG A 174 4.14 -4.64 -14.62
C ARG A 174 4.77 -5.34 -13.42
N ALA A 175 6.04 -5.07 -13.13
CA ALA A 175 6.74 -5.58 -11.96
C ALA A 175 6.60 -4.69 -10.70
N GLY A 176 5.78 -3.61 -10.75
CA GLY A 176 5.56 -2.71 -9.62
C GLY A 176 6.65 -1.68 -9.41
N GLY A 177 7.45 -1.38 -10.43
CA GLY A 177 8.50 -0.36 -10.38
C GLY A 177 8.62 0.41 -11.69
N HIS A 178 9.82 0.85 -12.02
CA HIS A 178 10.08 1.70 -13.18
C HIS A 178 11.45 1.39 -13.79
N ILE A 179 11.75 1.97 -14.96
CA ILE A 179 13.09 1.94 -15.52
C ILE A 179 14.04 2.55 -14.49
N ALA A 180 15.20 1.94 -14.25
CA ALA A 180 16.15 2.45 -13.26
C ALA A 180 16.53 3.90 -13.54
N VAL A 181 16.47 4.74 -12.49
CA VAL A 181 16.89 6.15 -12.55
C VAL A 181 17.86 6.43 -11.40
N PRO A 182 19.14 6.69 -11.68
CA PRO A 182 20.09 7.11 -10.66
C PRO A 182 19.79 8.54 -10.22
N ARG A 183 19.71 8.75 -8.92
CA ARG A 183 19.62 10.06 -8.26
C ARG A 183 20.84 10.39 -7.41
N SER A 184 21.85 9.52 -7.41
CA SER A 184 23.14 9.73 -6.75
C SER A 184 24.28 9.01 -7.50
N PRO A 185 25.56 9.35 -7.23
CA PRO A 185 26.71 8.63 -7.76
C PRO A 185 26.70 7.14 -7.43
N GLU A 186 26.28 6.76 -6.23
CA GLU A 186 26.23 5.38 -5.76
C GLU A 186 25.17 4.58 -6.53
N GLU A 187 24.00 5.19 -6.79
CA GLU A 187 22.96 4.57 -7.63
C GLU A 187 23.44 4.44 -9.08
N ASN A 188 24.15 5.45 -9.60
CA ASN A 188 24.70 5.41 -10.96
C ASN A 188 25.70 4.25 -11.12
N GLU A 189 26.62 4.08 -10.17
CA GLU A 189 27.60 3.00 -10.20
C GLU A 189 26.93 1.62 -10.11
N ALA A 190 25.89 1.48 -9.28
CA ALA A 190 25.14 0.23 -9.17
C ALA A 190 24.47 -0.14 -10.50
N ILE A 191 23.83 0.81 -11.18
CA ILE A 191 23.24 0.58 -12.51
C ILE A 191 24.34 0.28 -13.54
N ALA A 192 25.43 1.07 -13.55
CA ALA A 192 26.56 0.89 -14.46
C ALA A 192 27.21 -0.49 -14.31
N SER A 193 27.21 -1.07 -13.11
CA SER A 193 27.73 -2.42 -12.88
C SER A 193 26.98 -3.50 -13.69
N PHE A 194 25.64 -3.37 -13.85
CA PHE A 194 24.86 -4.25 -14.71
C PHE A 194 25.19 -4.01 -16.18
N VAL A 195 25.22 -2.74 -16.60
CA VAL A 195 25.55 -2.32 -17.98
C VAL A 195 26.90 -2.90 -18.40
N LYS A 196 27.90 -2.79 -17.53
CA LYS A 196 29.25 -3.35 -17.69
C LYS A 196 29.26 -4.87 -17.69
N LYS A 197 28.53 -5.53 -16.78
CA LYS A 197 28.44 -7.00 -16.68
C LYS A 197 27.89 -7.63 -17.97
N TYR A 198 26.88 -7.01 -18.57
CA TYR A 198 26.27 -7.47 -19.83
C TYR A 198 26.96 -6.90 -21.08
N ASN A 199 27.96 -6.01 -20.90
CA ASN A 199 28.72 -5.36 -21.97
C ASN A 199 27.83 -4.79 -23.08
N THR A 200 26.82 -4.03 -22.68
CA THR A 200 25.82 -3.39 -23.54
C THR A 200 25.48 -2.02 -22.95
N TYR A 201 24.50 -1.30 -23.51
CA TYR A 201 23.99 -0.04 -22.96
C TYR A 201 22.58 -0.25 -22.40
N ALA A 202 22.19 0.57 -21.42
CA ALA A 202 20.86 0.55 -20.82
C ALA A 202 20.20 1.91 -20.96
N TYR A 203 18.87 1.95 -21.05
CA TYR A 203 18.17 3.22 -20.84
C TYR A 203 18.19 3.59 -19.36
N VAL A 204 18.33 4.88 -19.11
CA VAL A 204 18.00 5.51 -17.84
C VAL A 204 16.57 6.04 -17.97
N GLY A 205 15.74 5.88 -16.93
CA GLY A 205 14.32 6.30 -16.93
C GLY A 205 14.11 7.82 -16.90
N LEU A 206 14.74 8.56 -17.81
CA LEU A 206 14.63 9.98 -18.03
C LEU A 206 14.19 10.23 -19.47
N THR A 207 13.36 11.26 -19.65
CA THR A 207 12.90 11.67 -20.98
C THR A 207 13.12 13.17 -21.17
N GLU A 208 13.38 13.58 -22.40
CA GLU A 208 13.45 14.98 -22.78
C GLU A 208 12.07 15.64 -22.62
N GLY A 209 12.05 16.81 -22.01
CA GLY A 209 10.87 17.61 -21.78
C GLY A 209 10.49 18.46 -22.99
N PRO A 210 9.66 19.50 -22.79
CA PRO A 210 9.18 20.34 -23.89
C PRO A 210 10.26 21.16 -24.59
N SER A 211 11.37 21.42 -23.91
CA SER A 211 12.50 22.20 -24.44
C SER A 211 13.69 21.28 -24.68
N PRO A 212 14.36 21.34 -25.85
CA PRO A 212 15.53 20.52 -26.12
C PRO A 212 16.60 20.64 -25.04
N GLY A 213 17.09 19.50 -24.53
CA GLY A 213 18.06 19.41 -23.44
C GLY A 213 17.48 19.49 -22.02
N ASP A 214 16.19 19.75 -21.83
CA ASP A 214 15.53 19.72 -20.51
C ASP A 214 15.08 18.28 -20.15
N PHE A 215 15.96 17.48 -19.57
CA PHE A 215 15.60 16.11 -19.15
C PHE A 215 14.84 16.09 -17.82
N ARG A 216 13.83 15.21 -17.75
CA ARG A 216 12.88 15.10 -16.64
C ARG A 216 12.69 13.67 -16.18
N TYR A 217 12.31 13.53 -14.91
CA TYR A 217 11.82 12.28 -14.34
C TYR A 217 10.42 11.95 -14.88
N SER A 218 9.95 10.72 -14.63
CA SER A 218 8.62 10.26 -15.02
C SER A 218 7.46 11.04 -14.39
N ASP A 219 7.68 11.70 -13.25
CA ASP A 219 6.71 12.61 -12.61
C ASP A 219 6.74 14.04 -13.21
N GLY A 220 7.59 14.28 -14.20
CA GLY A 220 7.78 15.57 -14.85
C GLY A 220 8.68 16.53 -14.09
N THR A 221 9.26 16.17 -12.94
CA THR A 221 10.21 17.04 -12.24
C THR A 221 11.56 17.10 -12.97
N PRO A 222 12.27 18.25 -12.92
CA PRO A 222 13.57 18.40 -13.59
C PRO A 222 14.63 17.51 -12.94
N VAL A 223 15.53 16.99 -13.76
CA VAL A 223 16.64 16.13 -13.28
C VAL A 223 17.61 16.91 -12.39
N ASN A 224 17.94 16.35 -11.23
CA ASN A 224 18.84 17.00 -10.27
C ASN A 224 20.27 16.43 -10.29
N TYR A 225 20.42 15.15 -10.64
CA TYR A 225 21.68 14.44 -10.72
C TYR A 225 21.92 14.02 -12.17
N THR A 226 23.11 14.30 -12.69
CA THR A 226 23.49 13.96 -14.07
C THR A 226 24.89 13.40 -14.16
N ASN A 227 25.12 12.48 -15.10
CA ASN A 227 26.46 11.97 -15.41
C ASN A 227 26.74 11.95 -16.92
N TRP A 228 26.42 13.05 -17.62
CA TRP A 228 26.59 13.18 -19.07
C TRP A 228 28.02 12.91 -19.54
N TYR A 229 28.15 12.21 -20.67
CA TYR A 229 29.41 12.09 -21.39
C TYR A 229 29.88 13.48 -21.86
N PRO A 230 31.19 13.77 -21.89
CA PRO A 230 31.66 15.08 -22.34
C PRO A 230 31.12 15.45 -23.72
N GLY A 231 30.33 16.53 -23.80
CA GLY A 231 29.69 16.99 -25.03
C GLY A 231 28.18 16.76 -25.07
N GLU A 232 27.63 15.93 -24.18
CA GLU A 232 26.21 15.61 -24.11
C GLU A 232 25.45 16.45 -23.07
N PRO A 233 24.12 16.62 -23.21
CA PRO A 233 23.28 16.15 -24.32
C PRO A 233 23.38 17.04 -25.57
N ALA A 234 23.44 16.42 -26.77
CA ALA A 234 23.67 17.12 -28.04
C ALA A 234 22.62 16.86 -29.13
N GLY A 235 21.57 16.08 -28.85
CA GLY A 235 20.56 15.63 -29.81
C GLY A 235 19.52 16.67 -30.25
N ARG A 236 19.51 17.88 -29.65
CA ARG A 236 18.72 19.05 -30.07
C ARG A 236 17.23 18.77 -30.32
N GLY A 237 16.58 17.96 -29.49
CA GLY A 237 15.15 17.66 -29.61
C GLY A 237 14.80 16.43 -30.45
N THR A 238 15.81 15.71 -30.99
CA THR A 238 15.60 14.50 -31.80
C THR A 238 15.89 13.21 -31.02
N GLU A 239 16.50 13.32 -29.85
CA GLU A 239 16.95 12.23 -29.00
C GLU A 239 16.31 12.36 -27.61
N GLN A 240 15.12 11.78 -27.48
CA GLN A 240 14.23 12.05 -26.35
C GLN A 240 14.49 11.15 -25.13
N CYS A 241 15.34 10.13 -25.25
CA CYS A 241 15.67 9.19 -24.17
C CYS A 241 17.13 9.33 -23.75
N VAL A 242 17.48 8.77 -22.60
CA VAL A 242 18.86 8.77 -22.09
C VAL A 242 19.37 7.34 -22.02
N GLU A 243 20.52 7.07 -22.63
CA GLU A 243 21.23 5.80 -22.46
C GLU A 243 22.48 5.97 -21.58
N MET A 244 22.81 4.91 -20.84
CA MET A 244 24.01 4.80 -20.05
C MET A 244 25.02 3.87 -20.74
N TYR A 245 26.24 4.36 -20.90
CA TYR A 245 27.38 3.60 -21.39
C TYR A 245 27.98 2.70 -20.31
N THR A 246 28.88 1.79 -20.72
CA THR A 246 29.54 0.83 -19.83
C THR A 246 30.50 1.48 -18.81
N ASP A 247 30.89 2.73 -19.01
CA ASP A 247 31.64 3.55 -18.05
C ASP A 247 30.73 4.37 -17.11
N GLY A 248 29.41 4.18 -17.21
CA GLY A 248 28.41 4.86 -16.39
C GLY A 248 28.05 6.27 -16.85
N ARG A 249 28.67 6.79 -17.93
CA ARG A 249 28.37 8.11 -18.51
C ARG A 249 27.13 8.05 -19.41
N TRP A 250 26.45 9.17 -19.57
CA TRP A 250 25.16 9.22 -20.25
C TRP A 250 25.24 9.90 -21.62
N ASN A 251 24.36 9.47 -22.51
CA ASN A 251 24.16 10.04 -23.83
C ASN A 251 22.66 10.19 -24.09
N ASP A 252 22.23 11.30 -24.68
CA ASP A 252 20.86 11.36 -25.20
C ASP A 252 20.77 10.54 -26.48
N ARG A 253 19.67 9.78 -26.61
CA ARG A 253 19.49 8.84 -27.70
C ARG A 253 18.03 8.72 -28.11
N ASN A 254 17.81 8.36 -29.37
CA ASN A 254 16.51 7.93 -29.84
C ASN A 254 16.00 6.69 -29.05
N CYS A 255 14.73 6.71 -28.64
CA CYS A 255 14.09 5.69 -27.79
C CYS A 255 13.85 4.33 -28.46
N LEU A 256 14.04 4.23 -29.79
CA LEU A 256 13.71 3.05 -30.57
C LEU A 256 14.83 2.00 -30.65
N TYR A 257 16.00 2.27 -30.06
CA TYR A 257 17.04 1.27 -29.96
C TYR A 257 16.74 0.23 -28.86
N ASN A 258 17.19 -1.00 -29.07
CA ASN A 258 17.15 -2.03 -28.03
C ASN A 258 18.27 -1.80 -27.02
N ARG A 259 17.91 -1.69 -25.75
CA ARG A 259 18.82 -1.49 -24.61
C ARG A 259 18.47 -2.43 -23.49
N LEU A 260 19.45 -2.70 -22.63
CA LEU A 260 19.29 -3.58 -21.48
C LEU A 260 18.18 -3.08 -20.55
N THR A 261 17.27 -3.98 -20.20
CA THR A 261 16.22 -3.75 -19.21
C THR A 261 16.83 -3.73 -17.82
N ILE A 262 16.82 -2.56 -17.18
CA ILE A 262 17.18 -2.42 -15.77
C ILE A 262 15.98 -1.84 -15.02
N TYR A 263 15.47 -2.64 -14.09
CA TYR A 263 14.41 -2.29 -13.16
C TYR A 263 14.97 -1.49 -11.98
N GLY A 264 14.23 -0.47 -11.54
CA GLY A 264 14.40 0.23 -10.29
C GLY A 264 13.11 0.22 -9.46
N SER A 265 13.24 -0.03 -8.16
CA SER A 265 12.14 0.14 -7.21
C SER A 265 11.93 1.61 -6.86
N SER A 266 10.71 1.96 -6.45
CA SER A 266 10.46 3.22 -5.77
C SER A 266 11.18 3.27 -4.43
N GLU A 267 11.52 4.49 -3.98
CA GLU A 267 12.09 4.72 -2.66
C GLU A 267 11.00 4.52 -1.61
N VAL A 268 11.24 3.64 -0.64
CA VAL A 268 10.34 3.48 0.51
C VAL A 268 10.60 4.65 1.44
N LEU A 269 9.67 5.61 1.48
CA LEU A 269 9.70 6.69 2.46
C LEU A 269 9.56 6.06 3.85
N GLY A 270 10.63 6.15 4.64
CA GLY A 270 10.68 5.70 6.03
C GLY A 270 10.13 6.73 7.01
#